data_AF-A0AA38HF48-F1
#
_entry.id   AF-A0AA38HF48-F1
#
_cell.length_a   1.000
_cell.length_b   1.000
_cell.length_c   1.000
_cell.angle_alpha   90.00
_cell.angle_beta   90.00
_cell.angle_gamma   90.00
#
_symmetry.space_group_name_H-M   'P 1'
#
loop_
_entity.id
_entity.type
_entity.pdbx_description
1 polymer ?
#
loop_
_entity_poly.entity_id
_entity_poly.type
_entity_poly.pdbx_seq_one_letter_code
_entity_poly.pdbx_strand_id
1 'polypeptide(L)'
;MPTPLVPATASPTSTCSACKRTQKALHTPLKKCGKCKSKLYCSEHCSIAVWPGHKTECQAIRAGATAPSRPASTTSIPTHLPGQGGGPQMLVDVLEGMGVGADSTMVRAVDEAAPPPTASEPGLVALTRGAAPNAYLSRLSEAEAVNHLIDCFRLRCADEMKFNNNPVGLYKREDPMLEFRAFLNMAEDNNVLPVWWSAQRR
;
A
#
# COMPACT_ATOMS: atom_id res chain seq x y z
N MET A 1 -1.78 -0.24 -64.79
CA MET A 1 -2.54 -0.88 -63.68
C MET A 1 -2.24 -0.11 -62.40
N PRO A 2 -3.24 0.23 -61.57
CA PRO A 2 -3.01 0.97 -60.34
C PRO A 2 -2.34 0.09 -59.27
N THR A 3 -1.31 0.63 -58.61
CA THR A 3 -0.56 -0.05 -57.56
C THR A 3 -1.43 -0.25 -56.31
N PRO A 4 -1.48 -1.44 -55.70
CA PRO A 4 -2.18 -1.63 -54.44
C PRO A 4 -1.46 -0.89 -53.30
N LEU A 5 -2.20 -0.02 -52.60
CA LEU A 5 -1.72 0.66 -51.40
C LEU A 5 -1.59 -0.35 -50.25
N VAL A 6 -0.36 -0.55 -49.77
CA VAL A 6 -0.11 -1.36 -48.57
C VAL A 6 -0.69 -0.65 -47.33
N PRO A 7 -1.44 -1.36 -46.46
CA PRO A 7 -1.96 -0.75 -45.24
C PRO A 7 -0.81 -0.45 -44.27
N ALA A 8 -0.75 0.79 -43.79
CA ALA A 8 0.23 1.21 -42.79
C ALA A 8 0.07 0.40 -41.50
N THR A 9 1.17 -0.20 -41.03
CA THR A 9 1.19 -1.00 -39.80
C THR A 9 0.90 -0.12 -38.59
N ALA A 10 -0.30 -0.25 -38.02
CA ALA A 10 -0.69 0.48 -36.82
C ALA A 10 0.14 0.01 -35.62
N SER A 11 1.11 0.81 -35.19
CA SER A 11 1.90 0.55 -33.98
C SER A 11 1.00 0.39 -32.76
N PRO A 12 1.30 -0.56 -31.84
CA PRO A 12 0.48 -0.78 -30.65
C PRO A 12 0.43 0.49 -29.79
N THR A 13 -0.77 1.04 -29.63
CA THR A 13 -1.01 2.24 -28.84
C THR A 13 -0.80 1.94 -27.35
N SER A 14 0.38 2.29 -26.85
CA SER A 14 0.66 2.23 -25.42
C SER A 14 -0.26 3.18 -24.64
N THR A 15 -0.94 2.66 -23.63
CA THR A 15 -1.90 3.39 -22.80
C THR A 15 -1.63 3.20 -21.31
N CYS A 16 -2.04 4.19 -20.51
CA CYS A 16 -2.05 4.07 -19.05
C CYS A 16 -3.06 3.00 -18.60
N SER A 17 -2.60 2.01 -17.85
CA SER A 17 -3.42 0.86 -17.42
C SER A 17 -4.58 1.28 -16.51
N ALA A 18 -4.45 2.41 -15.79
CA ALA A 18 -5.49 2.99 -14.95
C ALA A 18 -6.41 3.93 -15.75
N CYS A 19 -5.95 5.13 -16.11
CA CYS A 19 -6.77 6.19 -16.69
C CYS A 19 -6.94 6.13 -18.22
N LYS A 20 -6.44 5.08 -18.89
CA LYS A 20 -6.55 4.79 -20.33
C LYS A 20 -6.02 5.84 -21.31
N ARG A 21 -5.48 6.97 -20.84
CA ARG A 21 -4.77 7.96 -21.66
C ARG A 21 -3.67 7.29 -22.48
N THR A 22 -3.62 7.60 -23.77
CA THR A 22 -2.60 7.10 -24.70
C THR A 22 -1.28 7.84 -24.51
N GLN A 23 -0.17 7.24 -24.93
CA GLN A 23 1.13 7.92 -25.00
C GLN A 23 1.06 9.24 -25.80
N LYS A 24 0.30 9.26 -26.91
CA LYS A 24 0.10 10.45 -27.74
C LYS A 24 -0.64 11.59 -27.01
N ALA A 25 -1.43 11.28 -26.00
CA ALA A 25 -2.17 12.25 -25.18
C ALA A 25 -1.38 12.74 -23.94
N LEU A 26 -0.09 12.38 -23.83
CA LEU A 26 0.78 12.71 -22.70
C LEU A 26 2.05 13.40 -23.21
N HIS A 27 2.49 14.44 -22.50
CA HIS A 27 3.77 15.11 -22.78
C HIS A 27 4.98 14.32 -22.23
N THR A 28 4.74 13.39 -21.29
CA THR A 28 5.75 12.54 -20.64
C THR A 28 5.52 11.08 -21.01
N PRO A 29 6.59 10.28 -21.21
CA PRO A 29 6.46 8.87 -21.57
C PRO A 29 5.85 8.05 -20.42
N LEU A 30 4.90 7.16 -20.77
CA LEU A 30 4.36 6.14 -19.89
C LEU A 30 5.47 5.33 -19.21
N LYS A 31 5.42 5.29 -17.87
CA LYS A 31 6.35 4.57 -17.00
C LYS A 31 5.92 3.10 -16.89
N LYS A 32 6.87 2.18 -17.02
CA LYS A 32 6.65 0.74 -16.76
C LYS A 32 6.59 0.47 -15.26
N CYS A 33 5.83 -0.54 -14.84
CA CYS A 33 5.90 -1.07 -13.48
C CYS A 33 7.34 -1.49 -13.15
N GLY A 34 7.94 -0.96 -12.08
CA GLY A 34 9.31 -1.31 -11.69
C GLY A 34 9.52 -2.79 -11.38
N LYS A 35 8.48 -3.47 -10.87
CA LYS A 35 8.53 -4.89 -10.46
C LYS A 35 8.36 -5.87 -11.64
N CYS A 36 7.32 -5.74 -12.46
CA CYS A 36 7.02 -6.69 -13.56
C CYS A 36 7.33 -6.17 -14.98
N LYS A 37 7.64 -4.89 -15.15
CA LYS A 37 7.92 -4.20 -16.44
C LYS A 37 6.83 -4.27 -17.53
N SER A 38 5.73 -4.98 -17.28
CA SER A 38 4.65 -5.26 -18.24
C SER A 38 3.58 -4.15 -18.31
N LYS A 39 3.01 -3.73 -17.17
CA LYS A 39 2.01 -2.64 -17.14
C LYS A 39 2.65 -1.26 -17.28
N LEU A 40 1.90 -0.36 -17.91
CA LEU A 40 2.26 1.04 -18.17
C LEU A 40 1.35 2.01 -17.40
N TYR A 41 1.93 3.10 -16.90
CA TYR A 41 1.24 4.14 -16.11
C TYR A 41 1.76 5.54 -16.46
N CYS A 42 0.89 6.55 -16.49
CA CYS A 42 1.34 7.94 -16.71
C CYS A 42 1.92 8.61 -15.45
N SER A 43 1.54 8.13 -14.26
CA SER A 43 2.03 8.64 -12.98
C SER A 43 2.06 7.54 -11.92
N GLU A 44 2.80 7.78 -10.86
CA GLU A 44 2.84 6.90 -9.68
C GLU A 44 1.46 6.75 -9.05
N HIS A 45 0.71 7.85 -8.91
CA HIS A 45 -0.69 7.84 -8.49
C HIS A 45 -1.56 6.87 -9.32
N CYS A 46 -1.38 6.83 -10.65
CA CYS A 46 -2.09 5.87 -11.50
C CYS A 46 -1.66 4.41 -11.26
N SER A 47 -0.42 4.17 -10.83
CA SER A 47 0.04 2.81 -10.49
C SER A 47 -0.47 2.36 -9.11
N ILE A 48 -0.57 3.27 -8.14
CA ILE A 48 -1.12 3.03 -6.81
C ILE A 48 -2.63 2.76 -6.90
N ALA A 49 -3.37 3.56 -7.68
CA ALA A 49 -4.82 3.46 -7.81
C ALA A 49 -5.32 2.09 -8.32
N VAL A 50 -4.52 1.37 -9.11
CA VAL A 50 -4.86 0.00 -9.56
C VAL A 50 -4.00 -1.09 -8.91
N TRP A 51 -3.15 -0.74 -7.94
CA TRP A 51 -2.27 -1.70 -7.25
C TRP A 51 -3.03 -2.91 -6.67
N PRO A 52 -4.21 -2.77 -6.03
CA PRO A 52 -4.94 -3.93 -5.49
C PRO A 52 -5.24 -5.01 -6.54
N GLY A 53 -5.69 -4.62 -7.74
CA GLY A 53 -5.95 -5.55 -8.84
C GLY A 53 -4.69 -5.97 -9.60
N HIS A 54 -3.67 -5.11 -9.66
CA HIS A 54 -2.40 -5.43 -10.32
C HIS A 54 -1.48 -6.33 -9.48
N LYS A 55 -1.60 -6.35 -8.15
CA LYS A 55 -0.67 -7.04 -7.22
C LYS A 55 -0.46 -8.52 -7.57
N THR A 56 -1.54 -9.26 -7.81
CA THR A 56 -1.50 -10.69 -8.17
C THR A 56 -0.95 -10.92 -9.58
N GLU A 57 -1.44 -10.17 -10.57
CA GLU A 57 -0.96 -10.23 -11.96
C GLU A 57 0.54 -9.88 -12.07
N CYS A 58 1.00 -8.89 -11.30
CA CYS A 58 2.39 -8.48 -11.21
C CYS A 58 3.31 -9.60 -10.71
N GLN A 59 2.83 -10.40 -9.75
CA GLN A 59 3.56 -11.58 -9.26
C GLN A 59 3.59 -12.70 -10.31
N ALA A 60 2.45 -13.04 -10.92
CA ALA A 60 2.36 -14.06 -11.95
C ALA A 60 3.32 -13.78 -13.12
N ILE A 61 3.31 -12.54 -13.64
CA ILE A 61 4.22 -12.11 -14.72
C ILE A 61 5.69 -12.22 -14.30
N ARG A 62 6.03 -11.90 -13.04
CA ARG A 62 7.42 -12.05 -12.52
C ARG A 62 7.84 -13.51 -12.34
N ALA A 63 6.90 -14.40 -12.05
CA ALA A 63 7.13 -15.84 -11.97
C ALA A 63 7.23 -16.51 -13.36
N GLY A 64 7.19 -15.74 -14.46
CA GLY A 64 7.22 -16.26 -15.83
C GLY A 64 5.89 -16.82 -16.32
N ALA A 65 4.82 -16.76 -15.52
CA ALA A 65 3.50 -17.16 -15.94
C ALA A 65 2.89 -16.10 -16.87
N THR A 66 2.79 -16.42 -18.16
CA THR A 66 1.99 -15.63 -19.11
C THR A 66 0.54 -15.64 -18.67
N ALA A 67 -0.03 -14.45 -18.41
CA ALA A 67 -1.41 -14.33 -17.97
C ALA A 67 -2.39 -14.96 -18.97
N PRO A 68 -3.44 -15.66 -18.51
CA PRO A 68 -4.45 -16.22 -19.40
C PRO A 68 -5.14 -15.08 -20.17
N SER A 69 -5.08 -15.16 -21.49
CA SER A 69 -5.74 -14.21 -22.39
C SER A 69 -7.25 -14.34 -22.22
N ARG A 70 -7.90 -13.34 -21.62
CA ARG A 70 -9.36 -13.31 -21.45
C ARG A 70 -10.02 -13.18 -22.84
N PRO A 71 -10.80 -14.18 -23.33
CA PRO A 71 -11.54 -14.02 -24.58
C PRO A 71 -12.66 -12.98 -24.39
N ALA A 72 -13.02 -12.30 -25.48
CA ALA A 72 -14.03 -11.27 -25.48
C ALA A 72 -15.45 -11.85 -25.38
N SER A 73 -16.32 -11.19 -24.61
CA SER A 73 -17.73 -11.52 -24.52
C SER A 73 -18.43 -11.34 -25.87
N THR A 74 -19.09 -12.38 -26.35
CA THR A 74 -20.04 -12.29 -27.48
C THR A 74 -21.44 -12.59 -26.98
N THR A 75 -22.37 -11.69 -27.28
CA THR A 75 -23.77 -11.73 -26.85
C THR A 75 -24.60 -12.72 -27.66
N SER A 76 -25.39 -13.57 -26.99
CA SER A 76 -26.62 -14.16 -27.58
C SER A 76 -27.54 -14.75 -26.50
N ILE A 77 -28.76 -14.20 -26.40
CA ILE A 77 -29.96 -14.72 -25.71
C ILE A 77 -31.05 -14.72 -26.80
N PRO A 78 -31.74 -15.85 -27.08
CA PRO A 78 -33.01 -16.22 -26.40
C PRO A 78 -33.15 -17.75 -26.20
N THR A 79 -34.20 -18.38 -25.64
CA THR A 79 -35.26 -18.08 -24.64
C THR A 79 -36.09 -19.36 -24.52
N HIS A 80 -36.41 -19.88 -23.31
CA HIS A 80 -37.64 -20.65 -22.97
C HIS A 80 -37.53 -21.41 -21.62
N LEU A 81 -38.33 -20.95 -20.64
CA LEU A 81 -38.77 -21.63 -19.39
C LEU A 81 -40.07 -22.45 -19.70
N PRO A 82 -40.59 -23.38 -18.87
CA PRO A 82 -40.66 -23.28 -17.39
C PRO A 82 -40.57 -24.59 -16.56
N GLY A 83 -40.63 -24.46 -15.22
CA GLY A 83 -40.76 -25.57 -14.25
C GLY A 83 -40.20 -25.22 -12.86
N GLN A 84 -40.79 -24.25 -12.15
CA GLN A 84 -41.66 -24.46 -10.96
C GLN A 84 -41.00 -25.10 -9.73
N GLY A 85 -40.92 -24.34 -8.61
CA GLY A 85 -40.60 -24.88 -7.28
C GLY A 85 -40.09 -23.89 -6.23
N GLY A 86 -41.00 -23.16 -5.54
CA GLY A 86 -40.80 -22.66 -4.17
C GLY A 86 -39.98 -21.38 -3.90
N GLY A 87 -40.67 -20.27 -3.62
CA GLY A 87 -40.25 -19.23 -2.65
C GLY A 87 -41.19 -19.27 -1.42
N PRO A 88 -41.16 -18.34 -0.44
CA PRO A 88 -40.54 -17.00 -0.39
C PRO A 88 -39.32 -16.91 0.59
N GLN A 89 -38.40 -15.93 0.55
CA GLN A 89 -38.50 -14.49 0.93
C GLN A 89 -39.09 -14.28 2.36
N MET A 90 -38.67 -13.31 3.19
CA MET A 90 -37.69 -12.20 3.06
C MET A 90 -36.43 -12.55 3.93
N LEU A 91 -35.61 -11.69 4.58
CA LEU A 91 -35.49 -10.24 4.74
C LEU A 91 -34.01 -9.88 5.09
N VAL A 92 -33.66 -8.59 5.07
CA VAL A 92 -32.52 -8.00 5.80
C VAL A 92 -32.99 -6.71 6.48
N ASP A 93 -32.76 -6.57 7.78
CA ASP A 93 -32.93 -5.32 8.54
C ASP A 93 -31.52 -4.80 8.88
N VAL A 94 -31.04 -3.61 8.50
CA VAL A 94 -31.61 -2.24 8.45
C VAL A 94 -31.77 -1.62 9.83
N LEU A 95 -31.12 -0.46 9.98
CA LEU A 95 -31.16 0.42 11.13
C LEU A 95 -32.57 1.00 11.30
N GLU A 96 -33.06 1.15 12.53
CA GLU A 96 -33.66 2.42 13.00
C GLU A 96 -33.88 2.44 14.52
N GLY A 97 -33.87 3.63 15.10
CA GLY A 97 -33.92 3.83 16.55
C GLY A 97 -33.76 5.29 16.97
N MET A 98 -34.52 6.18 16.35
CA MET A 98 -34.51 7.61 16.69
C MET A 98 -35.24 7.87 18.01
N GLY A 99 -34.61 8.64 18.91
CA GLY A 99 -35.25 9.25 20.07
C GLY A 99 -35.04 10.77 20.03
N VAL A 100 -36.08 11.52 19.68
CA VAL A 100 -36.05 12.99 19.68
C VAL A 100 -36.40 13.53 21.08
N GLY A 101 -35.66 14.54 21.53
CA GLY A 101 -35.90 15.23 22.79
C GLY A 101 -35.08 16.51 22.83
N ALA A 102 -35.70 17.62 22.49
CA ALA A 102 -35.06 18.93 22.49
C ALA A 102 -35.19 19.60 23.87
N ASP A 103 -34.12 20.24 24.33
CA ASP A 103 -34.23 21.54 24.99
C ASP A 103 -33.10 22.46 24.51
N SER A 104 -33.48 23.68 24.11
CA SER A 104 -32.55 24.74 23.72
C SER A 104 -32.53 25.79 24.82
N THR A 105 -31.48 25.81 25.65
CA THR A 105 -31.29 26.87 26.65
C THR A 105 -29.82 27.30 26.79
N MET A 106 -29.57 28.58 26.47
CA MET A 106 -28.42 29.42 26.84
C MET A 106 -27.03 29.09 26.27
N VAL A 107 -26.66 29.82 25.21
CA VAL A 107 -25.27 30.30 25.05
C VAL A 107 -24.99 31.41 26.08
N ARG A 108 -23.96 31.24 26.91
CA ARG A 108 -23.28 32.34 27.62
C ARG A 108 -21.77 32.14 27.56
N ALA A 109 -21.05 33.23 27.44
CA ALA A 109 -19.65 33.26 27.03
C ALA A 109 -18.67 33.31 28.21
N VAL A 110 -17.41 33.01 27.87
CA VAL A 110 -16.14 33.28 28.59
C VAL A 110 -16.00 32.80 30.03
N ASP A 111 -15.03 31.91 30.25
CA ASP A 111 -13.86 32.32 31.03
C ASP A 111 -12.57 31.67 30.49
N GLU A 112 -11.46 32.38 30.60
CA GLU A 112 -10.17 32.06 29.98
C GLU A 112 -9.28 31.25 30.94
N ALA A 113 -9.54 29.95 31.05
CA ALA A 113 -8.67 29.04 31.80
C ALA A 113 -7.47 28.61 30.96
N ALA A 114 -6.28 29.09 31.33
CA ALA A 114 -5.02 28.88 30.63
C ALA A 114 -4.65 27.39 30.41
N PRO A 115 -3.93 27.04 29.33
CA PRO A 115 -3.46 25.67 29.12
C PRO A 115 -2.49 25.25 30.23
N PRO A 116 -2.60 24.03 30.80
CA PRO A 116 -1.66 23.54 31.79
C PRO A 116 -0.26 23.40 31.18
N PRO A 117 0.80 23.92 31.84
CA PRO A 117 2.15 23.88 31.30
C PRO A 117 2.79 22.48 31.42
N THR A 118 3.66 22.20 30.45
CA THR A 118 4.76 21.22 30.52
C THR A 118 4.40 19.77 30.83
N ALA A 119 4.02 19.03 29.79
CA ALA A 119 4.65 17.74 29.51
C ALA A 119 5.33 17.85 28.14
N SER A 120 6.66 17.98 28.13
CA SER A 120 7.46 18.01 26.91
C SER A 120 7.57 16.60 26.33
N GLU A 121 6.52 16.13 25.69
CA GLU A 121 6.57 15.01 24.75
C GLU A 121 7.67 15.32 23.72
N PRO A 122 8.79 14.57 23.65
CA PRO A 122 9.82 14.79 22.66
C PRO A 122 9.37 14.19 21.33
N GLY A 123 8.35 14.81 20.74
CA GLY A 123 7.77 14.40 19.46
C GLY A 123 8.89 14.19 18.43
N LEU A 124 8.89 13.03 17.77
CA LEU A 124 9.90 12.55 16.81
C LEU A 124 10.38 13.61 15.79
N VAL A 125 9.51 14.57 15.46
CA VAL A 125 9.75 15.72 14.59
C VAL A 125 10.77 16.75 15.11
N ALA A 126 10.95 16.89 16.43
CA ALA A 126 11.89 17.86 17.03
C ALA A 126 13.33 17.32 17.10
N LEU A 127 13.50 16.00 17.20
CA LEU A 127 14.78 15.34 17.47
C LEU A 127 15.68 15.15 16.24
N THR A 128 15.17 15.40 15.03
CA THR A 128 15.71 14.84 13.77
C THR A 128 16.08 15.88 12.70
N ARG A 129 15.73 17.16 12.84
CA ARG A 129 16.09 18.19 11.84
C ARG A 129 17.60 18.50 11.88
N GLY A 130 18.36 17.88 10.97
CA GLY A 130 19.80 18.07 10.85
C GLY A 130 20.64 17.24 11.84
N ALA A 131 20.02 16.32 12.59
CA ALA A 131 20.73 15.40 13.47
C ALA A 131 21.34 14.23 12.68
N ALA A 132 22.44 13.64 13.18
CA ALA A 132 23.02 12.43 12.60
C ALA A 132 22.00 11.27 12.62
N PRO A 133 22.04 10.31 11.67
CA PRO A 133 21.03 9.25 11.56
C PRO A 133 20.90 8.37 12.82
N ASN A 134 22.00 8.17 13.56
CA ASN A 134 22.03 7.46 14.84
C ASN A 134 21.69 8.30 16.08
N ALA A 135 21.47 9.61 15.94
CA ALA A 135 21.29 10.51 17.08
C ALA A 135 20.03 10.22 17.89
N TYR A 136 19.01 9.59 17.29
CA TYR A 136 17.81 9.17 18.03
C TYR A 136 18.10 8.00 18.98
N LEU A 137 18.52 6.85 18.45
CA LEU A 137 18.76 5.65 19.27
C LEU A 137 19.94 5.82 20.24
N SER A 138 20.91 6.68 19.92
CA SER A 138 22.03 7.00 20.82
C SER A 138 21.64 7.83 22.05
N ARG A 139 20.44 8.43 22.09
CA ARG A 139 19.92 9.17 23.26
C ARG A 139 19.11 8.31 24.23
N LEU A 140 18.75 7.10 23.83
CA LEU A 140 17.99 6.15 24.64
C LEU A 140 18.93 5.32 25.52
N SER A 141 18.40 4.72 26.59
CA SER A 141 19.12 3.66 27.28
C SER A 141 19.30 2.44 26.37
N GLU A 142 20.25 1.57 26.72
CA GLU A 142 20.54 0.36 25.96
C GLU A 142 19.30 -0.52 25.73
N ALA A 143 18.52 -0.74 26.79
CA ALA A 143 17.31 -1.57 26.73
C ALA A 143 16.21 -0.93 25.87
N GLU A 144 16.00 0.38 25.98
CA GLU A 144 15.00 1.11 25.18
C GLU A 144 15.37 1.11 23.69
N ALA A 145 16.65 1.33 23.35
CA ALA A 145 17.11 1.29 21.96
C ALA A 145 16.95 -0.10 21.34
N VAL A 146 17.25 -1.17 22.09
CA VAL A 146 17.02 -2.56 21.64
C VAL A 146 15.53 -2.84 21.45
N ASN A 147 14.67 -2.42 22.38
CA ASN A 147 13.22 -2.57 22.24
C ASN A 147 12.69 -1.80 21.01
N HIS A 148 13.14 -0.57 20.78
CA HIS A 148 12.77 0.20 19.60
C HIS A 148 13.24 -0.46 18.29
N LEU A 149 14.43 -1.07 18.26
CA LEU A 149 14.89 -1.85 17.10
C LEU A 149 14.03 -3.08 16.85
N ILE A 150 13.60 -3.79 17.91
CA ILE A 150 12.67 -4.93 17.82
C ILE A 150 11.31 -4.48 17.29
N ASP A 151 10.75 -3.38 17.80
CA ASP A 151 9.44 -2.88 17.34
C ASP A 151 9.50 -2.31 15.92
N CYS A 152 10.58 -1.63 15.52
CA CYS A 152 10.82 -1.26 14.12
C CYS A 152 10.92 -2.48 13.21
N PHE A 153 11.57 -3.57 13.64
CA PHE A 153 11.61 -4.83 12.91
C PHE A 153 10.22 -5.46 12.76
N ARG A 154 9.41 -5.48 13.84
CA ARG A 154 8.03 -6.00 13.82
C ARG A 154 7.14 -5.20 12.86
N LEU A 155 7.24 -3.87 12.87
CA LEU A 155 6.55 -2.99 11.93
C LEU A 155 6.99 -3.27 10.48
N ARG A 156 8.30 -3.40 10.22
CA ARG A 156 8.82 -3.76 8.90
C ARG A 156 8.29 -5.10 8.40
N CYS A 157 8.23 -6.12 9.25
CA CYS A 157 7.67 -7.42 8.89
C CYS A 157 6.18 -7.31 8.49
N ALA A 158 5.40 -6.52 9.23
CA ALA A 158 4.00 -6.27 8.91
C ALA A 158 3.83 -5.52 7.57
N ASP A 159 4.71 -4.56 7.27
CA ASP A 159 4.71 -3.82 6.01
C ASP A 159 5.11 -4.68 4.80
N GLU A 160 6.14 -5.52 4.94
CA GLU A 160 6.56 -6.46 3.89
C GLU A 160 5.45 -7.48 3.56
N MET A 161 4.71 -7.96 4.57
CA MET A 161 3.49 -8.74 4.36
C MET A 161 2.42 -7.95 3.59
N LYS A 162 2.03 -6.78 4.12
CA LYS A 162 0.85 -6.03 3.67
C LYS A 162 1.05 -5.46 2.27
N PHE A 163 2.17 -4.75 2.07
CA PHE A 163 2.44 -3.98 0.86
C PHE A 163 3.22 -4.77 -0.19
N ASN A 164 4.27 -5.50 0.22
CA ASN A 164 5.11 -6.26 -0.72
C ASN A 164 4.64 -7.71 -0.96
N ASN A 165 3.79 -8.27 -0.08
CA ASN A 165 3.37 -9.67 -0.12
C ASN A 165 4.56 -10.64 0.02
N ASN A 166 5.59 -10.21 0.72
CA ASN A 166 6.72 -11.02 1.09
C ASN A 166 6.52 -11.37 2.57
N PRO A 167 5.94 -12.53 2.91
CA PRO A 167 5.87 -12.94 4.30
C PRO A 167 7.28 -13.27 4.78
N VAL A 168 7.73 -12.54 5.80
CA VAL A 168 9.07 -12.59 6.39
C VAL A 168 8.95 -13.06 7.85
N GLY A 169 9.79 -14.03 8.22
CA GLY A 169 10.14 -14.44 9.58
C GLY A 169 8.96 -14.68 10.52
N LEU A 170 8.65 -13.63 11.30
CA LEU A 170 7.65 -13.64 12.39
C LEU A 170 6.29 -14.24 11.97
N TYR A 171 5.91 -14.08 10.70
CA TYR A 171 4.61 -14.51 10.19
C TYR A 171 4.62 -15.83 9.40
N LYS A 172 5.79 -16.44 9.21
CA LYS A 172 5.93 -17.73 8.51
C LYS A 172 6.10 -18.94 9.44
N ARG A 173 6.27 -18.72 10.75
CA ARG A 173 6.82 -19.73 11.68
C ARG A 173 8.26 -20.15 11.34
N GLU A 174 8.99 -19.31 10.61
CA GLU A 174 10.44 -19.42 10.40
C GLU A 174 11.17 -18.75 11.57
N ASP A 175 12.48 -18.98 11.72
CA ASP A 175 13.28 -18.34 12.77
C ASP A 175 13.38 -16.82 12.56
N PRO A 176 12.81 -15.98 13.45
CA PRO A 176 12.86 -14.53 13.29
C PRO A 176 14.28 -13.96 13.49
N MET A 177 15.20 -14.68 14.14
CA MET A 177 16.56 -14.18 14.39
C MET A 177 17.39 -14.02 13.11
N LEU A 178 17.20 -14.89 12.12
CA LEU A 178 17.92 -14.81 10.84
C LEU A 178 17.61 -13.49 10.12
N GLU A 179 16.35 -13.08 10.10
CA GLU A 179 15.91 -11.85 9.47
C GLU A 179 16.15 -10.62 10.32
N PHE A 180 16.03 -10.73 11.66
CA PHE A 180 16.40 -9.64 12.56
C PHE A 180 17.88 -9.28 12.39
N ARG A 181 18.76 -10.26 12.19
CA ARG A 181 20.18 -10.03 11.85
C ARG A 181 20.37 -9.35 10.50
N ALA A 182 19.61 -9.74 9.48
CA ALA A 182 19.64 -9.05 8.18
C ALA A 182 19.14 -7.60 8.27
N PHE A 183 18.12 -7.35 9.10
CA PHE A 183 17.63 -6.01 9.44
C PHE A 183 18.69 -5.18 10.18
N LEU A 184 19.39 -5.76 11.17
CA LEU A 184 20.47 -5.08 11.89
C LEU A 184 21.64 -4.72 10.97
N ASN A 185 22.05 -5.60 10.05
CA ASN A 185 23.07 -5.28 9.03
C ASN A 185 22.63 -4.06 8.19
N MET A 186 21.37 -4.03 7.74
CA MET A 186 20.82 -2.88 6.99
C MET A 186 20.80 -1.59 7.82
N ALA A 187 20.54 -1.69 9.13
CA ALA A 187 20.60 -0.55 10.05
C ALA A 187 22.05 -0.04 10.28
N GLU A 188 23.03 -0.96 10.27
CA GLU A 188 24.46 -0.66 10.33
C GLU A 188 24.93 0.06 9.06
N ASP A 189 24.62 -0.48 7.87
CA ASP A 189 24.93 0.12 6.56
C ASP A 189 24.36 1.55 6.41
N ASN A 190 23.20 1.82 7.02
CA ASN A 190 22.54 3.12 6.99
C ASN A 190 22.94 4.05 8.14
N ASN A 191 23.91 3.65 8.98
CA ASN A 191 24.45 4.44 10.09
C ASN A 191 23.38 4.90 11.12
N VAL A 192 22.29 4.13 11.29
CA VAL A 192 21.21 4.47 12.25
C VAL A 192 21.38 3.83 13.64
N LEU A 193 22.25 2.82 13.77
CA LEU A 193 22.51 2.13 15.04
C LEU A 193 23.23 3.04 16.06
N PRO A 194 22.97 2.87 17.38
CA PRO A 194 23.59 3.66 18.43
C PRO A 194 25.12 3.69 18.37
N VAL A 195 25.74 4.80 18.82
CA VAL A 195 27.21 4.91 18.92
C VAL A 195 27.88 3.86 19.82
N TRP A 196 27.13 3.26 20.76
CA TRP A 196 27.58 2.19 21.66
C TRP A 196 27.29 0.78 21.14
N TRP A 197 26.70 0.66 19.94
CA TRP A 197 26.33 -0.64 19.34
C TRP A 197 27.58 -1.47 18.99
N SER A 198 27.48 -2.80 19.09
CA SER A 198 28.58 -3.71 18.76
C SER A 198 28.07 -5.08 18.31
N ALA A 199 28.94 -5.84 17.63
CA ALA A 199 28.63 -7.17 17.10
C ALA A 199 28.23 -8.21 18.17
N GLN A 200 28.54 -7.97 19.44
CA GLN A 200 28.14 -8.83 20.57
C GLN A 200 26.64 -8.73 20.90
N ARG A 201 25.94 -7.74 20.32
CA ARG A 201 24.51 -7.43 20.56
C ARG A 201 23.60 -7.90 19.41
N ARG A 202 24.00 -8.98 18.70
CA ARG A 202 23.50 -9.39 17.37
C ARG A 202 22.99 -10.84 17.31
#